data_AF-A0A353N7K7-F1
#
_entry.id   AF-A0A353N7K7-F1
#
_cell.length_a   1.000
_cell.length_b   1.000
_cell.length_c   1.000
_cell.angle_alpha   90.00
_cell.angle_beta   90.00
_cell.angle_gamma   90.00
#
_symmetry.space_group_name_H-M   'P 1'
#
loop_
_entity.id
_entity.type
_entity.pdbx_description
1 polymer ?
#
loop_
_entity_poly.entity_id
_entity_poly.type
_entity_poly.pdbx_seq_one_letter_code
_entity_poly.pdbx_strand_id
1 'polypeptide(L)'
;MMRQNRRILILLLMLLVFSVVAALLISRRHVAPVVGALEMVKTGKVSAYEKTNIQEIDDLITFLASQDASNDLSFRMDEAPETSTLFQNFVKNIETLSPAERSVFNLYMEGYTAKEITEILCLSINTIKTHNKRIYSKLNVTSRKELLVYVKMMQEKEGFIDAEDGE
;
A
#
# COMPACT_ATOMS: atom_id res chain seq x y z
N MET A 1 44.81 28.57 -42.96
CA MET A 1 43.83 27.46 -42.87
C MET A 1 43.73 26.84 -41.47
N MET A 2 44.79 26.28 -40.86
CA MET A 2 44.69 25.56 -39.57
C MET A 2 44.15 26.39 -38.38
N ARG A 3 44.43 27.70 -38.32
CA ARG A 3 44.00 28.59 -37.22
C ARG A 3 42.48 28.86 -37.22
N GLN A 4 41.83 28.81 -38.39
CA GLN A 4 40.37 28.93 -38.52
C GLN A 4 39.67 27.63 -38.16
N ASN A 5 40.20 26.48 -38.59
CA ASN A 5 39.67 25.16 -38.23
C ASN A 5 39.70 24.93 -36.71
N ARG A 6 40.74 25.42 -36.01
CA ARG A 6 40.79 25.36 -34.54
C ARG A 6 39.68 26.17 -33.86
N ARG A 7 39.31 27.32 -34.43
CA ARG A 7 38.18 28.14 -33.92
C ARG A 7 36.84 27.44 -34.14
N ILE A 8 36.65 26.82 -35.31
CA ILE A 8 35.45 26.05 -35.64
C ILE A 8 35.33 24.82 -34.72
N LEU A 9 36.43 24.10 -34.48
CA LEU A 9 36.47 22.96 -33.57
C LEU A 9 36.05 23.35 -32.14
N ILE A 10 36.56 24.48 -31.63
CA ILE A 10 36.20 25.00 -30.29
C ILE A 10 34.71 25.35 -30.22
N LEU A 11 34.14 25.98 -31.27
CA LEU A 11 32.72 26.29 -31.32
C LEU A 11 31.85 25.03 -31.33
N LEU A 12 32.22 24.00 -32.09
CA LEU A 12 31.50 22.73 -32.13
C LEU A 12 31.53 22.01 -30.77
N LEU A 13 32.68 22.03 -30.09
CA LEU A 13 32.83 21.42 -28.77
C LEU A 13 31.98 22.16 -27.72
N MET A 14 31.96 23.50 -27.77
CA MET A 14 31.07 24.31 -26.93
C MET A 14 29.59 24.00 -27.18
N LEU A 15 29.19 23.85 -28.45
CA LEU A 15 27.82 23.49 -28.83
C LEU A 15 27.42 22.10 -28.32
N LEU A 16 28.34 21.13 -28.41
CA LEU A 16 28.12 19.76 -27.93
C LEU A 16 27.99 19.72 -26.40
N VAL A 17 28.85 20.45 -25.68
CA VAL A 17 28.74 20.55 -24.22
C VAL A 17 27.43 21.23 -23.83
N PHE A 18 27.05 22.31 -24.54
CA PHE A 18 25.79 23.01 -24.28
C PHE A 18 24.56 22.10 -24.49
N SER A 19 24.54 21.29 -25.55
CA SER A 19 23.42 20.36 -25.81
C SER A 19 23.34 19.24 -24.76
N VAL A 20 24.47 18.69 -24.33
CA VAL A 20 24.52 17.69 -23.25
C VAL A 20 24.02 18.29 -21.93
N VAL A 21 24.47 19.50 -21.58
CA VAL A 21 24.01 20.19 -20.37
C VAL A 21 22.52 20.50 -20.43
N ALA A 22 22.02 21.01 -21.57
CA ALA A 22 20.60 21.27 -21.76
C ALA A 22 19.77 19.99 -21.62
N ALA A 23 20.22 18.87 -22.20
CA ALA A 23 19.56 17.57 -22.08
C ALA A 23 19.51 17.09 -20.63
N LEU A 24 20.60 17.24 -19.87
CA LEU A 24 20.65 16.87 -18.46
C LEU A 24 19.76 17.76 -17.58
N LEU A 25 19.69 19.07 -17.87
CA LEU A 25 18.81 20.01 -17.16
C LEU A 25 17.34 19.70 -17.42
N ILE A 26 16.96 19.45 -18.67
CA ILE A 26 15.59 19.09 -19.06
C ILE A 26 15.20 17.75 -18.44
N SER A 27 16.07 16.73 -18.53
CA SER A 27 15.86 15.42 -17.90
C SER A 27 15.61 15.56 -16.39
N ARG A 28 16.43 16.34 -15.68
CA ARG A 28 16.25 16.57 -14.24
C ARG A 28 14.99 17.36 -13.90
N ARG A 29 14.61 18.34 -14.73
CA ARG A 29 13.39 19.15 -14.55
C ARG A 29 12.10 18.31 -14.63
N HIS A 30 12.05 17.33 -15.53
CA HIS A 30 10.86 16.51 -15.77
C HIS A 30 10.75 15.27 -14.87
N VAL A 31 11.87 14.75 -14.35
CA VAL A 31 11.85 13.58 -13.45
C VAL A 31 11.53 13.99 -11.99
N ALA A 32 11.82 15.23 -11.58
CA ALA A 32 11.49 15.76 -10.26
C ALA A 32 10.00 15.64 -9.86
N PRO A 33 9.02 16.00 -10.71
CA PRO A 33 7.60 15.83 -10.35
C PRO A 33 7.19 14.36 -10.22
N VAL A 34 7.78 13.46 -11.00
CA VAL A 34 7.48 12.01 -10.95
C VAL A 34 7.99 11.40 -9.65
N VAL A 35 9.20 11.76 -9.22
CA VAL A 35 9.76 11.30 -7.94
C VAL A 35 8.98 11.88 -6.75
N GLY A 36 8.59 13.15 -6.82
CA GLY A 36 7.75 13.78 -5.79
C GLY A 36 6.37 13.11 -5.66
N ALA A 37 5.71 12.82 -6.79
CA ALA A 37 4.44 12.11 -6.80
C ALA A 37 4.57 10.67 -6.24
N LEU A 38 5.64 9.96 -6.58
CA LEU A 38 5.89 8.61 -6.08
C LEU A 38 6.14 8.60 -4.55
N GLU A 39 6.88 9.58 -4.02
CA GLU A 39 7.08 9.75 -2.57
C GLU A 39 5.76 10.11 -1.85
N MET A 40 4.85 10.85 -2.48
CA MET A 40 3.54 11.17 -1.93
C MET A 40 2.60 9.96 -1.88
N VAL A 41 2.63 9.08 -2.90
CA VAL A 41 1.93 7.79 -2.88
C VAL A 41 2.50 6.88 -1.80
N LYS A 42 3.82 6.85 -1.65
CA LYS A 42 4.51 6.07 -0.60
C LYS A 42 4.19 6.57 0.82
N THR A 43 3.86 7.84 0.98
CA THR A 43 3.51 8.46 2.28
C THR A 43 2.00 8.57 2.54
N GLY A 44 1.15 8.07 1.64
CA GLY A 44 -0.30 7.99 1.84
C GLY A 44 -1.05 9.33 1.89
N LYS A 45 -0.41 10.44 1.49
CA LYS A 45 -0.99 11.80 1.53
C LYS A 45 -1.48 12.27 0.16
N VAL A 46 -2.32 11.47 -0.50
CA VAL A 46 -2.85 11.77 -1.85
C VAL A 46 -3.86 12.93 -1.85
N SER A 47 -4.41 13.30 -0.69
CA SER A 47 -5.43 14.35 -0.56
C SER A 47 -4.90 15.79 -0.56
N ALA A 48 -3.59 16.02 -0.46
CA ALA A 48 -2.99 17.36 -0.40
C ALA A 48 -2.38 17.80 -1.74
N TYR A 49 -3.04 17.42 -2.85
CA TYR A 49 -2.50 17.62 -4.19
C TYR A 49 -2.75 19.04 -4.70
N GLU A 50 -1.67 19.77 -4.98
CA GLU A 50 -1.70 20.98 -5.79
C GLU A 50 -1.41 20.61 -7.25
N LYS A 51 -2.40 20.88 -8.10
CA LYS A 51 -2.51 20.48 -9.51
C LYS A 51 -1.18 20.52 -10.28
N THR A 52 -0.74 19.40 -10.84
CA THR A 52 0.41 19.40 -11.76
C THR A 52 -0.07 19.78 -13.16
N ASN A 53 0.74 20.55 -13.90
CA ASN A 53 0.39 20.99 -15.25
C ASN A 53 0.54 19.88 -16.31
N ILE A 54 0.31 18.62 -15.92
CA ILE A 54 0.42 17.41 -16.73
C ILE A 54 -0.91 16.67 -16.57
N GLN A 55 -1.73 16.71 -17.62
CA GLN A 55 -3.12 16.27 -17.58
C GLN A 55 -3.25 14.78 -17.23
N GLU A 56 -2.32 13.96 -17.70
CA GLU A 56 -2.30 12.53 -17.44
C GLU A 56 -2.06 12.19 -15.96
N ILE A 57 -1.30 13.03 -15.25
CA ILE A 57 -1.02 12.85 -13.82
C ILE A 57 -2.23 13.29 -13.00
N ASP A 58 -2.87 14.41 -13.37
CA ASP A 58 -4.10 14.89 -12.75
C ASP A 58 -5.25 13.87 -12.90
N ASP A 59 -5.42 13.31 -14.09
CA ASP A 59 -6.46 12.31 -14.39
C ASP A 59 -6.20 11.01 -13.61
N LEU A 60 -4.93 10.59 -13.52
CA LEU A 60 -4.53 9.42 -12.72
C LEU A 60 -4.77 9.65 -11.23
N ILE A 61 -4.44 10.83 -10.70
CA ILE A 61 -4.68 11.17 -9.28
C ILE A 61 -6.17 11.28 -8.99
N THR A 62 -6.96 11.86 -9.90
CA THR A 62 -8.42 11.90 -9.78
C THR A 62 -9.02 10.49 -9.82
N PHE A 63 -8.51 9.62 -10.70
CA PHE A 63 -8.89 8.22 -10.78
C PHE A 63 -8.54 7.48 -9.48
N LEU A 64 -7.32 7.62 -8.98
CA LEU A 64 -6.87 7.02 -7.72
C LEU A 64 -7.66 7.55 -6.52
N ALA A 65 -7.95 8.85 -6.46
CA ALA A 65 -8.80 9.46 -5.42
C ALA A 65 -10.24 8.92 -5.48
N SER A 66 -10.78 8.69 -6.69
CA SER A 66 -12.09 8.06 -6.87
C SER A 66 -12.10 6.57 -6.51
N GLN A 67 -10.97 5.88 -6.66
CA GLN A 67 -10.79 4.49 -6.28
C GLN A 67 -10.57 4.32 -4.77
N ASP A 68 -9.91 5.28 -4.10
CA ASP A 68 -9.76 5.33 -2.64
C ASP A 68 -11.09 5.56 -1.90
N ALA A 69 -12.07 6.25 -2.50
CA ALA A 69 -13.44 6.31 -1.94
C ALA A 69 -14.12 4.94 -1.81
N SER A 70 -13.65 3.93 -2.55
CA SER A 70 -14.08 2.53 -2.46
C SER A 70 -13.07 1.61 -1.77
N ASN A 71 -11.88 2.12 -1.43
CA ASN A 71 -10.74 1.41 -0.87
C ASN A 71 -10.25 2.06 0.44
N ASP A 72 -11.16 2.68 1.21
CA ASP A 72 -10.99 3.27 2.56
C ASP A 72 -10.60 2.23 3.63
N LEU A 73 -9.60 1.42 3.31
CA LEU A 73 -8.98 0.41 4.12
C LEU A 73 -7.45 0.41 3.98
N SER A 74 -6.88 1.37 3.24
CA SER A 74 -5.54 1.89 3.52
C SER A 74 -5.65 2.83 4.72
N PHE A 75 -5.82 2.22 5.89
CA PHE A 75 -5.83 2.87 7.19
C PHE A 75 -4.64 3.83 7.31
N ARG A 76 -4.96 5.12 7.40
CA ARG A 76 -4.01 6.20 7.66
C ARG A 76 -3.22 5.85 8.92
N MET A 77 -1.92 5.64 8.76
CA MET A 77 -1.00 5.28 9.85
C MET A 77 -0.70 6.43 10.82
N ASP A 78 -1.44 7.54 10.73
CA ASP A 78 -1.34 8.71 11.60
C ASP A 78 -2.78 9.14 11.94
N GLU A 79 -3.30 8.66 13.07
CA GLU A 79 -4.30 9.29 13.96
C GLU A 79 -4.85 8.22 14.95
N ALA A 80 -4.33 8.22 16.18
CA ALA A 80 -5.04 7.69 17.35
C ALA A 80 -6.18 8.66 17.69
N PRO A 81 -7.41 8.24 18.06
CA PRO A 81 -7.78 7.11 18.93
C PRO A 81 -8.76 6.07 18.33
N GLU A 82 -9.41 6.36 17.20
CA GLU A 82 -10.48 5.52 16.60
C GLU A 82 -9.94 4.18 16.07
N THR A 83 -8.71 4.22 15.59
CA THR A 83 -7.95 3.08 15.07
C THR A 83 -7.66 2.05 16.15
N SER A 84 -7.27 2.54 17.34
CA SER A 84 -7.04 1.72 18.53
C SER A 84 -8.35 1.13 19.06
N THR A 85 -9.45 1.88 19.10
CA THR A 85 -10.73 1.35 19.60
C THR A 85 -11.31 0.26 18.69
N LEU A 86 -11.26 0.44 17.37
CA LEU A 86 -11.70 -0.58 16.41
C LEU A 86 -10.85 -1.84 16.48
N PHE A 87 -9.52 -1.70 16.54
CA PHE A 87 -8.61 -2.84 16.71
C PHE A 87 -8.85 -3.57 18.04
N GLN A 88 -9.03 -2.85 19.14
CA GLN A 88 -9.30 -3.47 20.44
C GLN A 88 -10.65 -4.20 20.48
N ASN A 89 -11.68 -3.63 19.83
CA ASN A 89 -12.96 -4.29 19.66
C ASN A 89 -12.84 -5.54 18.78
N PHE A 90 -12.03 -5.48 17.72
CA PHE A 90 -11.73 -6.65 16.88
C PHE A 90 -11.09 -7.76 17.71
N VAL A 91 -10.00 -7.47 18.45
CA VAL A 91 -9.30 -8.44 19.30
C VAL A 91 -10.25 -9.06 20.33
N LYS A 92 -11.07 -8.23 21.00
CA LYS A 92 -12.08 -8.71 21.95
C LYS A 92 -13.12 -9.61 21.28
N ASN A 93 -13.55 -9.29 20.06
CA ASN A 93 -14.55 -10.08 19.34
C ASN A 93 -14.03 -11.42 18.84
N ILE A 94 -12.71 -11.61 18.69
CA ILE A 94 -12.12 -12.92 18.35
C ILE A 94 -12.48 -13.97 19.41
N GLU A 95 -12.55 -13.60 20.68
CA GLU A 95 -12.93 -14.50 21.77
C GLU A 95 -14.39 -15.00 21.66
N THR A 96 -15.24 -14.27 20.91
CA THR A 96 -16.65 -14.63 20.68
C THR A 96 -16.87 -15.60 19.51
N LEU A 97 -15.80 -15.95 18.80
CA LEU A 97 -15.85 -16.93 17.73
C LEU A 97 -16.13 -18.33 18.31
N SER A 98 -17.02 -19.07 17.65
CA SER A 98 -17.24 -20.47 17.98
C SER A 98 -16.01 -21.32 17.62
N PRO A 99 -15.85 -22.52 18.20
CA PRO A 99 -14.69 -23.38 17.91
C PRO A 99 -14.49 -23.62 16.40
N ALA A 100 -15.58 -23.84 15.65
CA ALA A 100 -15.52 -24.04 14.20
C ALA A 100 -15.13 -22.77 13.43
N GLU A 101 -15.62 -21.60 13.84
CA GLU A 101 -15.24 -20.31 13.24
C GLU A 101 -13.78 -19.97 13.54
N ARG A 102 -13.32 -20.29 14.76
CA ARG A 102 -11.94 -20.08 15.18
C ARG A 102 -10.96 -20.95 14.39
N SER A 103 -11.30 -22.21 14.10
CA SER A 103 -10.48 -23.05 13.22
C SER A 103 -10.30 -22.44 11.83
N VAL A 104 -11.38 -21.92 11.24
CA VAL A 104 -11.32 -21.23 9.94
C VAL A 104 -10.49 -19.95 10.03
N PHE A 105 -10.66 -19.17 11.10
CA PHE A 105 -9.90 -17.93 11.34
C PHE A 105 -8.40 -18.18 11.52
N ASN A 106 -8.01 -19.19 12.30
CA ASN A 106 -6.60 -19.54 12.51
C ASN A 106 -5.91 -19.91 11.19
N LEU A 107 -6.59 -20.66 10.31
CA LEU A 107 -6.04 -20.97 8.99
C LEU A 107 -5.86 -19.71 8.13
N TYR A 108 -6.69 -18.67 8.29
CA TYR A 108 -6.42 -17.38 7.66
C TYR A 108 -5.21 -16.67 8.28
N MET A 109 -4.97 -16.81 9.59
CA MET A 109 -3.75 -16.29 10.23
C MET A 109 -2.49 -16.95 9.70
N GLU A 110 -2.56 -18.24 9.38
CA GLU A 110 -1.47 -19.02 8.77
C GLU A 110 -1.30 -18.70 7.26
N GLY A 111 -2.19 -17.89 6.68
CA GLY A 111 -2.09 -17.43 5.29
C GLY A 111 -2.82 -18.29 4.26
N TYR A 112 -3.58 -19.31 4.68
CA TYR A 112 -4.33 -20.16 3.75
C TYR A 112 -5.48 -19.42 3.07
N THR A 113 -5.79 -19.87 1.85
CA THR A 113 -6.92 -19.42 1.06
C THR A 113 -8.17 -20.22 1.39
N ALA A 114 -9.34 -19.65 1.07
CA ALA A 114 -10.61 -20.34 1.29
C ALA A 114 -10.71 -21.70 0.57
N LYS A 115 -9.96 -21.90 -0.53
CA LYS A 115 -9.87 -23.20 -1.20
C LYS A 115 -9.03 -24.19 -0.42
N GLU A 116 -7.85 -23.79 0.05
CA GLU A 116 -7.00 -24.66 0.87
C GLU A 116 -7.70 -25.01 2.19
N ILE A 117 -8.41 -24.07 2.80
CA ILE A 117 -9.20 -24.32 4.01
C ILE A 117 -10.29 -25.38 3.79
N THR A 118 -10.90 -25.43 2.59
CA THR A 118 -11.86 -26.51 2.27
C THR A 118 -11.21 -27.89 2.27
N GLU A 119 -9.96 -27.97 1.80
CA GLU A 119 -9.18 -29.20 1.76
C GLU A 119 -8.72 -29.61 3.16
N ILE A 120 -8.21 -28.66 3.95
CA ILE A 120 -7.69 -28.90 5.31
C ILE A 120 -8.80 -29.32 6.28
N LEU A 121 -9.95 -28.64 6.25
CA LEU A 121 -11.07 -28.94 7.14
C LEU A 121 -12.02 -30.00 6.56
N CYS A 122 -11.78 -30.50 5.35
CA CYS A 122 -12.68 -31.40 4.61
C CYS A 122 -14.12 -30.85 4.52
N LEU A 123 -14.28 -29.53 4.37
CA LEU A 123 -15.58 -28.84 4.32
C LEU A 123 -15.90 -28.35 2.92
N SER A 124 -17.19 -28.25 2.59
CA SER A 124 -17.61 -27.66 1.31
C SER A 124 -17.31 -26.15 1.26
N ILE A 125 -17.10 -25.61 0.05
CA ILE A 125 -16.92 -24.17 -0.15
C ILE A 125 -18.12 -23.35 0.34
N ASN A 126 -19.32 -23.91 0.31
CA ASN A 126 -20.54 -23.26 0.81
C ASN A 126 -20.52 -23.16 2.34
N THR A 127 -19.98 -24.19 3.00
CA THR A 127 -19.77 -24.20 4.45
C THR A 127 -18.75 -23.13 4.85
N ILE A 128 -17.62 -23.03 4.14
CA ILE A 128 -16.62 -21.97 4.37
C ILE A 128 -17.20 -20.57 4.13
N LYS A 129 -18.00 -20.36 3.08
CA LYS A 129 -18.71 -19.09 2.85
C LYS A 129 -19.63 -18.74 4.03
N THR A 130 -20.32 -19.72 4.59
CA THR A 130 -21.21 -19.53 5.73
C THR A 130 -20.42 -19.17 6.99
N HIS A 131 -19.31 -19.85 7.27
CA HIS A 131 -18.41 -19.50 8.37
C HIS A 131 -17.82 -18.10 8.18
N ASN A 132 -17.33 -17.76 6.99
CA ASN A 132 -16.80 -16.44 6.68
C ASN A 132 -17.83 -15.34 6.96
N LYS A 133 -19.10 -15.52 6.53
CA LYS A 133 -20.15 -14.54 6.80
C LYS A 133 -20.34 -14.31 8.30
N ARG A 134 -20.34 -15.38 9.10
CA ARG A 134 -20.48 -15.27 10.56
C ARG A 134 -19.25 -14.64 11.21
N ILE A 135 -18.04 -15.02 10.77
CA ILE A 135 -16.78 -14.43 11.21
C ILE A 135 -16.79 -12.93 10.95
N TYR A 136 -17.13 -12.51 9.72
CA TYR A 136 -17.23 -11.11 9.34
C TYR A 136 -18.23 -10.34 10.19
N SER A 137 -19.43 -10.90 10.40
CA SER A 137 -20.44 -10.27 11.27
C SER A 137 -20.00 -10.19 12.74
N LYS A 138 -19.28 -11.18 13.26
CA LYS A 138 -18.82 -11.19 14.66
C LYS A 138 -17.62 -10.26 14.89
N LEU A 139 -16.67 -10.26 13.97
CA LEU A 139 -15.47 -9.42 14.03
C LEU A 139 -15.73 -7.98 13.58
N ASN A 140 -16.96 -7.67 13.13
CA ASN A 140 -17.35 -6.39 12.56
C ASN A 140 -16.48 -5.98 11.36
N VAL A 141 -16.20 -6.96 10.50
CA VAL A 141 -15.37 -6.83 9.31
C VAL A 141 -16.24 -7.01 8.07
N THR A 142 -16.00 -6.22 7.03
CA THR A 142 -16.79 -6.22 5.79
C THR A 142 -16.17 -7.07 4.68
N SER A 143 -14.85 -7.32 4.73
CA SER A 143 -14.13 -7.99 3.66
C SER A 143 -12.99 -8.89 4.14
N ARG A 144 -12.59 -9.85 3.28
CA ARG A 144 -11.40 -10.68 3.52
C ARG A 144 -10.14 -9.82 3.67
N LYS A 145 -10.02 -8.76 2.86
CA LYS A 145 -8.85 -7.86 2.91
C LYS A 145 -8.74 -7.21 4.28
N GLU A 146 -9.85 -6.70 4.80
CA GLU A 146 -9.93 -6.11 6.14
C GLU A 146 -9.58 -7.10 7.24
N LEU A 147 -10.09 -8.34 7.17
CA LEU A 147 -9.70 -9.39 8.10
C LEU A 147 -8.18 -9.60 8.11
N LEU A 148 -7.56 -9.68 6.93
CA LEU A 148 -6.12 -9.91 6.80
C LEU A 148 -5.29 -8.71 7.27
N VAL A 149 -5.79 -7.48 7.12
CA VAL A 149 -5.13 -6.28 7.66
C VAL A 149 -5.09 -6.35 9.18
N TYR A 150 -6.22 -6.66 9.84
CA TYR A 150 -6.25 -6.82 11.29
C TYR A 150 -5.35 -7.96 11.79
N VAL A 151 -5.36 -9.10 11.10
CA VAL A 151 -4.46 -10.22 11.39
C VAL A 151 -3.00 -9.79 11.31
N LYS A 152 -2.63 -9.05 10.25
CA LYS A 152 -1.26 -8.55 10.08
C LYS A 152 -0.87 -7.58 11.21
N MET A 153 -1.77 -6.67 11.58
CA MET A 153 -1.56 -5.76 12.71
C MET A 153 -1.35 -6.50 14.04
N MET A 154 -2.07 -7.61 14.26
CA MET A 154 -1.84 -8.47 15.44
C MET A 154 -0.47 -9.15 15.38
N GLN A 155 -0.08 -9.72 14.23
CA GLN A 155 1.22 -10.38 14.05
C GLN A 155 2.40 -9.43 14.25
N GLU A 156 2.29 -8.19 13.75
CA GLU A 156 3.32 -7.15 13.94
C GLU A 156 3.45 -6.73 15.42
N LYS A 157 2.34 -6.75 16.16
CA LYS A 157 2.30 -6.39 17.58
C LYS A 157 2.77 -7.52 18.50
N GLU A 158 2.44 -8.78 18.17
CA GLU A 158 2.93 -9.96 18.88
C GLU A 158 4.42 -10.23 18.60
N GLY A 159 4.90 -9.94 17.37
CA GLY A 159 6.32 -10.05 17.01
C GLY A 159 7.25 -9.04 17.69
N PHE A 160 6.70 -8.06 18.42
CA PHE A 160 7.46 -7.13 19.27
C PHE A 160 7.69 -7.67 20.70
N ILE A 161 6.99 -8.74 21.11
CA ILE A 161 7.03 -9.25 22.48
C ILE A 161 8.17 -10.28 22.68
N ASP A 162 8.68 -10.89 21.62
CA ASP A 162 9.81 -11.85 21.70
C ASP A 162 11.19 -11.19 21.72
N ALA A 163 11.28 -9.85 21.64
CA ALA A 163 12.55 -9.13 21.51
C ALA A 163 13.00 -8.35 22.76
N GLU A 164 12.20 -8.30 23.84
CA GLU A 164 12.56 -7.52 25.06
C GLU A 164 12.67 -8.34 26.36
N ASP A 165 12.37 -9.64 26.39
CA ASP A 165 12.57 -10.48 27.59
C ASP A 165 13.86 -11.30 27.51
N GLY A 166 14.97 -10.63 27.18
CA GLY A 166 16.25 -11.29 26.93
C GLY A 166 17.48 -10.42 27.15
N GLU A 167 17.56 -9.67 28.25
CA GLU A 167 18.85 -9.26 28.85
C GLU A 167 18.79 -9.16 30.38
#